data_AF-A0A0W0TW91-F1
#
_entry.id   AF-A0A0W0TW91-F1
#
_cell.length_a   1.000
_cell.length_b   1.000
_cell.length_c   1.000
_cell.angle_alpha   90.00
_cell.angle_beta   90.00
_cell.angle_gamma   90.00
#
_symmetry.space_group_name_H-M   'P 1'
#
loop_
_entity.id
_entity.type
_entity.pdbx_description
1 polymer ?
#
loop_
_entity_poly.entity_id
_entity_poly.type
_entity_poly.pdbx_seq_one_letter_code
_entity_poly.pdbx_strand_id
1 'polypeptide(L)'
;MGFQYKSYSELKAAWAETKRLYCAHHKATDIHSLPANRKHRQVQMEVIENVFLEIEKNAKMEDGRRAKIITGFVHILREEIKNAGEQTGYLSRLLKSMIGETEKSDKLEKDQVENILDVATAGSMVVAAWQFFNSVVYENDKIGDKVRKQHAFKVDGLDITRYHSHMVQLKDRYSDAVFVSANTKTEKELQEEAEELKRAERAKNPGMLASVKSGLTSMIWGSNAKAEKKEEKEEKVDDNTPSAQPTNG
;
A
#
# COMPACT_ATOMS: atom_id res chain seq x y z
N MET A 1 15.35 -12.54 2.34
CA MET A 1 15.62 -11.65 3.50
C MET A 1 14.61 -10.52 3.43
N GLY A 2 14.01 -10.13 4.56
CA GLY A 2 13.01 -9.05 4.63
C GLY A 2 13.65 -7.68 4.84
N PHE A 3 12.86 -6.62 4.67
CA PHE A 3 13.31 -5.26 4.90
C PHE A 3 13.76 -5.04 6.36
N GLN A 4 14.95 -4.49 6.55
CA GLN A 4 15.53 -4.15 7.84
C GLN A 4 15.40 -2.64 8.10
N TYR A 5 14.77 -2.30 9.23
CA TYR A 5 14.71 -0.92 9.68
C TYR A 5 16.08 -0.48 10.21
N LYS A 6 16.51 0.72 9.83
CA LYS A 6 17.56 1.44 10.55
C LYS A 6 17.11 1.73 11.98
N SER A 7 18.05 1.80 12.91
CA SER A 7 17.76 2.24 14.28
C SER A 7 17.24 3.67 14.29
N TYR A 8 16.54 4.07 15.36
CA TYR A 8 16.03 5.43 15.48
C TYR A 8 17.17 6.47 15.46
N SER A 9 18.31 6.14 16.06
CA SER A 9 19.50 7.01 16.09
C SER A 9 20.07 7.26 14.69
N GLU A 10 20.17 6.21 13.86
CA GLU A 10 20.61 6.31 12.47
C GLU A 10 19.62 7.10 11.63
N LEU A 11 18.31 6.91 11.84
CA LEU A 11 17.27 7.68 11.15
C LEU A 11 17.35 9.17 11.50
N LYS A 12 17.63 9.52 12.76
CA LYS A 12 17.80 10.92 13.19
C LYS A 12 19.02 11.56 12.53
N ALA A 13 20.15 10.85 12.48
CA ALA A 13 21.35 11.33 11.79
C ALA A 13 21.10 11.46 10.27
N ALA A 14 20.48 10.47 9.65
CA ALA A 14 20.14 10.48 8.23
C ALA A 14 19.11 11.57 7.88
N TRP A 15 18.20 11.90 8.80
CA TRP A 15 17.27 13.02 8.62
C TRP A 15 18.00 14.36 8.62
N ALA A 16 18.89 14.59 9.59
CA ALA A 16 19.67 15.82 9.66
C ALA A 16 20.49 16.02 8.37
N GLU A 17 21.13 14.96 7.88
CA GLU A 17 21.87 14.99 6.62
C GLU A 17 20.97 15.21 5.41
N THR A 18 19.81 14.54 5.37
CA THR A 18 18.80 14.71 4.31
C THR A 18 18.33 16.17 4.22
N LYS A 19 18.01 16.79 5.36
CA LYS A 19 17.64 18.21 5.42
C LYS A 19 18.76 19.09 4.89
N ARG A 20 20.00 18.88 5.36
CA ARG A 20 21.18 19.64 4.95
C ARG A 20 21.41 19.56 3.44
N LEU A 21 21.41 18.35 2.88
CA LEU A 21 21.62 18.12 1.45
C LEU A 21 20.51 18.74 0.59
N TYR A 22 19.25 18.59 1.00
CA TYR A 22 18.13 19.16 0.28
C TYR A 22 18.15 20.70 0.29
N CYS A 23 18.41 21.31 1.43
CA CYS A 23 18.52 22.77 1.54
C CYS A 23 19.72 23.29 0.73
N ALA A 24 20.87 22.63 0.81
CA ALA A 24 22.05 22.98 0.02
C ALA A 24 21.79 22.92 -1.50
N HIS A 25 21.09 21.88 -1.98
CA HIS A 25 20.69 21.76 -3.38
C HIS A 25 19.83 22.94 -3.86
N HIS A 26 19.04 23.53 -2.96
CA HIS A 26 18.19 24.68 -3.23
C HIS A 26 18.78 26.02 -2.78
N LYS A 27 20.05 26.05 -2.35
CA LYS A 27 20.73 27.23 -1.81
C LYS A 27 19.97 27.90 -0.65
N ALA A 28 19.27 27.10 0.15
CA ALA A 28 18.56 27.53 1.34
C ALA A 28 19.39 27.21 2.60
N THR A 29 19.27 28.04 3.63
CA THR A 29 19.92 27.83 4.93
C THR A 29 19.22 26.76 5.76
N ASP A 30 17.89 26.72 5.67
CA ASP A 30 17.01 25.77 6.36
C ASP A 30 15.76 25.49 5.51
N ILE A 31 14.89 24.61 6.01
CA ILE A 31 13.65 24.22 5.33
C ILE A 31 12.67 25.38 5.16
N HIS A 32 12.69 26.37 6.06
CA HIS A 32 11.80 27.53 6.03
C HIS A 32 12.26 28.60 5.02
N SER A 33 13.53 28.55 4.64
CA SER A 33 14.17 29.42 3.66
C SER A 33 14.15 28.84 2.25
N LEU A 34 13.37 27.76 2.02
CA LEU A 34 13.22 27.17 0.69
C LEU A 34 12.52 28.15 -0.27
N PRO A 35 12.84 28.10 -1.58
CA PRO A 35 12.19 28.94 -2.58
C PRO A 35 10.66 28.77 -2.60
N ALA A 36 9.92 29.83 -2.97
CA ALA A 36 8.46 29.84 -2.90
C ALA A 36 7.79 28.69 -3.69
N ASN A 37 8.35 28.28 -4.82
CA ASN A 37 7.87 27.14 -5.61
C ASN A 37 8.09 25.77 -4.93
N ARG A 38 8.79 25.73 -3.79
CA ARG A 38 9.05 24.55 -2.96
C ARG A 38 8.36 24.58 -1.61
N LYS A 39 7.43 25.53 -1.36
CA LYS A 39 6.66 25.59 -0.11
C LYS A 39 5.96 24.27 0.26
N HIS A 40 5.41 23.55 -0.71
CA HIS A 40 4.78 22.25 -0.45
C HIS A 40 5.78 21.21 0.10
N ARG A 41 7.05 21.26 -0.32
CA ARG A 41 8.12 20.39 0.22
C ARG A 41 8.57 20.82 1.60
N GLN A 42 8.60 22.13 1.88
CA GLN A 42 8.81 22.63 3.23
C GLN A 42 7.79 22.03 4.21
N VAL A 43 6.48 22.14 3.90
CA VAL A 43 5.41 21.60 4.75
C VAL A 43 5.60 20.11 5.01
N GLN A 44 5.93 19.34 3.97
CA GLN A 44 6.18 17.90 4.09
C GLN A 44 7.39 17.55 4.95
N MET A 45 8.50 18.31 4.83
CA MET A 45 9.67 18.11 5.66
C MET A 45 9.41 18.51 7.13
N GLU A 46 8.64 19.56 7.35
CA GLU A 46 8.23 20.01 8.68
C GLU A 46 7.35 18.95 9.39
N VAL A 47 6.48 18.26 8.64
CA VAL A 47 5.75 17.11 9.17
C VAL A 47 6.69 16.03 9.72
N ILE A 48 7.73 15.65 8.96
CA ILE A 48 8.71 14.65 9.43
C ILE A 48 9.45 15.14 10.69
N GLU A 49 9.86 16.41 10.72
CA GLU A 49 10.51 17.01 11.89
C GLU A 49 9.62 16.99 13.13
N ASN A 50 8.33 17.32 12.96
CA ASN A 50 7.35 17.27 14.04
C ASN A 50 7.11 15.84 14.54
N VAL A 51 7.19 14.83 13.68
CA VAL A 51 7.11 13.42 14.12
C VAL A 51 8.32 13.05 14.99
N PHE A 52 9.54 13.45 14.62
CA PHE A 52 10.72 13.22 15.47
C PHE A 52 10.53 13.86 16.86
N LEU A 53 10.14 15.13 16.90
CA LEU A 53 9.92 15.86 18.15
C LEU A 53 8.83 15.22 19.01
N GLU A 54 7.74 14.76 18.40
CA GLU A 54 6.63 14.15 19.12
C GLU A 54 6.98 12.76 19.66
N ILE A 55 7.78 11.97 18.93
CA ILE A 55 8.31 10.70 19.42
C ILE A 55 9.23 10.91 20.62
N GLU A 56 10.09 11.94 20.60
CA GLU A 56 11.03 12.23 21.69
C GLU A 56 10.34 12.59 23.01
N LYS A 57 9.14 13.18 22.94
CA LYS A 57 8.30 13.43 24.12
C LYS A 57 7.87 12.13 24.81
N ASN A 58 7.76 11.03 24.07
CA ASN A 58 7.38 9.73 24.61
C ASN A 58 8.62 8.85 24.90
N ALA A 59 9.28 9.13 26.02
CA ALA A 59 10.48 8.41 26.45
C ALA A 59 10.28 6.89 26.61
N LYS A 60 9.03 6.43 26.82
CA LYS A 60 8.68 5.00 27.00
C LYS A 60 8.50 4.24 25.69
N MET A 61 8.49 4.92 24.55
CA MET A 61 8.34 4.25 23.26
C MET A 61 9.60 3.44 22.94
N GLU A 62 9.42 2.17 22.60
CA GLU A 62 10.51 1.27 22.18
C GLU A 62 11.19 1.74 20.89
N ASP A 63 12.51 1.60 20.80
CA ASP A 63 13.31 2.06 19.65
C ASP A 63 12.81 1.51 18.30
N GLY A 64 12.53 0.20 18.23
CA GLY A 64 12.01 -0.42 17.03
C GLY A 64 10.66 0.15 16.57
N ARG A 65 9.80 0.52 17.53
CA ARG A 65 8.53 1.21 17.23
C ARG A 65 8.78 2.64 16.73
N ARG A 66 9.72 3.38 17.33
CA ARG A 66 10.09 4.73 16.86
C ARG A 66 10.60 4.69 15.43
N ALA A 67 11.54 3.79 15.14
CA ALA A 67 12.10 3.60 13.81
C ALA A 67 11.02 3.27 12.79
N LYS A 68 10.14 2.31 13.11
CA LYS A 68 9.03 1.92 12.23
C LYS A 68 8.06 3.07 11.93
N ILE A 69 7.71 3.88 12.93
CA ILE A 69 6.85 5.05 12.74
C ILE A 69 7.50 6.07 11.81
N ILE A 70 8.75 6.45 12.08
CA ILE A 70 9.51 7.41 11.25
C ILE A 70 9.62 6.91 9.82
N THR A 71 10.04 5.67 9.63
CA THR A 71 10.15 5.05 8.30
C THR A 71 8.80 5.06 7.59
N GLY A 72 7.70 4.80 8.31
CA GLY A 72 6.34 4.89 7.77
C GLY A 72 5.96 6.30 7.29
N PHE A 73 6.24 7.35 8.06
CA PHE A 73 5.98 8.73 7.64
C PHE A 73 6.82 9.14 6.43
N VAL A 74 8.10 8.75 6.41
CA VAL A 74 8.98 9.01 5.26
C VAL A 74 8.48 8.27 4.02
N HIS A 75 8.02 7.03 4.17
CA HIS A 75 7.45 6.24 3.09
C HIS A 75 6.16 6.83 2.53
N ILE A 76 5.25 7.29 3.39
CA ILE A 76 4.02 8.01 3.00
C ILE A 76 4.37 9.25 2.18
N LEU A 77 5.33 10.06 2.65
CA LEU A 77 5.81 11.22 1.92
C LEU A 77 6.40 10.86 0.55
N ARG A 78 7.15 9.76 0.44
CA ARG A 78 7.66 9.28 -0.85
C ARG A 78 6.53 8.89 -1.80
N GLU A 79 5.48 8.23 -1.32
CA GLU A 79 4.31 7.92 -2.13
C GLU A 79 3.57 9.19 -2.58
N GLU A 80 3.49 10.24 -1.75
CA GLU A 80 2.95 11.55 -2.18
C GLU A 80 3.80 12.19 -3.29
N ILE A 81 5.13 12.17 -3.15
CA ILE A 81 6.06 12.68 -4.16
C ILE A 81 5.90 11.91 -5.47
N LYS A 82 5.76 10.59 -5.40
CA LYS A 82 5.54 9.71 -6.54
C LYS A 82 4.21 10.00 -7.22
N ASN A 83 3.12 10.15 -6.47
CA ASN A 83 1.80 10.49 -7.01
C ASN A 83 1.77 11.87 -7.69
N ALA A 84 2.65 12.79 -7.29
CA ALA A 84 2.86 14.07 -7.96
C ALA A 84 3.74 13.98 -9.23
N GLY A 85 4.18 12.78 -9.64
CA GLY A 85 5.05 12.57 -10.80
C GLY A 85 6.53 12.88 -10.55
N GLU A 86 6.93 13.12 -9.31
CA GLU A 86 8.29 13.51 -8.92
C GLU A 86 9.09 12.34 -8.33
N GLN A 87 8.79 11.10 -8.72
CA GLN A 87 9.38 9.88 -8.13
C GLN A 87 10.92 9.83 -8.21
N THR A 88 11.51 10.39 -9.28
CA THR A 88 12.97 10.49 -9.49
C THR A 88 13.56 11.80 -8.92
N GLY A 89 12.71 12.62 -8.30
CA GLY A 89 13.09 13.90 -7.69
C GLY A 89 14.16 13.74 -6.62
N TYR A 90 14.93 14.81 -6.42
CA TYR A 90 16.06 14.79 -5.50
C TYR A 90 15.63 14.44 -4.06
N LEU A 91 14.52 15.01 -3.58
CA LEU A 91 13.98 14.69 -2.26
C LEU A 91 13.57 13.20 -2.15
N SER A 92 12.89 12.64 -3.15
CA SER A 92 12.50 11.23 -3.16
C SER A 92 13.70 10.30 -2.98
N ARG A 93 14.81 10.59 -3.68
CA ARG A 93 16.06 9.83 -3.57
C ARG A 93 16.71 9.96 -2.20
N LEU A 94 16.75 11.17 -1.63
CA LEU A 94 17.27 11.37 -0.28
C LEU A 94 16.43 10.63 0.76
N LEU A 95 15.09 10.69 0.66
CA LEU A 95 14.19 9.99 1.57
C LEU A 95 14.31 8.46 1.45
N LYS A 96 14.49 7.93 0.23
CA LYS A 96 14.76 6.50 0.00
C LYS A 96 16.05 6.07 0.71
N SER A 97 17.12 6.83 0.51
CA SER A 97 18.42 6.59 1.16
C SER A 97 18.34 6.74 2.69
N MET A 98 17.57 7.71 3.18
CA MET A 98 17.35 7.95 4.61
C MET A 98 16.83 6.67 5.29
N ILE A 99 15.80 6.02 4.74
CA ILE A 99 15.24 4.80 5.32
C ILE A 99 16.04 3.54 4.98
N GLY A 100 17.05 3.65 4.12
CA GLY A 100 17.91 2.54 3.71
C GLY A 100 17.25 1.58 2.73
N GLU A 101 16.22 2.01 2.01
CA GLU A 101 15.60 1.20 0.96
C GLU A 101 16.50 1.12 -0.27
N THR A 102 16.70 -0.09 -0.79
CA THR A 102 17.43 -0.34 -2.04
C THR A 102 16.52 -1.00 -3.07
N GLU A 103 16.86 -0.84 -4.34
CA GLU A 103 16.27 -1.56 -5.47
C GLU A 103 17.29 -2.55 -6.06
N LYS A 104 16.81 -3.59 -6.75
CA LYS A 104 17.66 -4.61 -7.40
C LYS A 104 18.66 -4.03 -8.42
N SER A 105 18.37 -2.82 -8.92
CA SER A 105 19.22 -2.12 -9.88
C SER A 105 20.20 -1.13 -9.24
N ASP A 106 20.16 -0.95 -7.92
CA ASP A 106 21.05 -0.01 -7.24
C ASP A 106 22.49 -0.55 -7.21
N LYS A 107 23.46 0.33 -7.48
CA LYS A 107 24.88 0.01 -7.28
C LYS A 107 25.16 0.08 -5.78
N LEU A 108 25.25 -1.08 -5.15
CA LEU A 108 25.58 -1.20 -3.73
C LEU A 108 27.08 -0.96 -3.52
N GLU A 109 27.41 -0.23 -2.46
CA GLU A 109 28.80 -0.11 -2.01
C GLU A 109 29.29 -1.46 -1.44
N LYS A 110 30.61 -1.60 -1.31
CA LYS A 110 31.21 -2.78 -0.68
C LYS A 110 30.61 -2.94 0.73
N ASP A 111 30.13 -4.13 1.04
CA ASP A 111 29.49 -4.52 2.31
C ASP A 111 28.04 -4.02 2.53
N GLN A 112 27.42 -3.36 1.54
CA GLN A 112 25.97 -3.11 1.58
C GLN A 112 25.18 -4.34 1.13
N VAL A 113 24.14 -4.68 1.90
CA VAL A 113 23.19 -5.74 1.58
C VAL A 113 21.93 -5.12 0.97
N GLU A 114 21.34 -5.81 -0.01
CA GLU A 114 20.02 -5.43 -0.55
C GLU A 114 18.98 -5.36 0.58
N ASN A 115 18.37 -4.19 0.73
CA ASN A 115 17.28 -3.93 1.67
C ASN A 115 16.01 -3.55 0.89
N ILE A 116 15.41 -4.57 0.27
CA ILE A 116 14.24 -4.42 -0.59
C ILE A 116 12.99 -4.28 0.28
N LEU A 117 12.24 -3.20 0.06
CA LEU A 117 10.98 -3.00 0.74
C LEU A 117 9.86 -3.85 0.14
N ASP A 118 9.41 -4.86 0.88
CA ASP A 118 8.26 -5.68 0.49
C ASP A 118 6.91 -5.03 0.88
N VAL A 119 5.85 -5.46 0.20
CA VAL A 119 4.49 -4.91 0.35
C VAL A 119 3.95 -5.06 1.78
N ALA A 120 4.25 -6.18 2.45
CA ALA A 120 3.76 -6.43 3.80
C ALA A 120 4.47 -5.51 4.81
N THR A 121 5.78 -5.34 4.68
CA THR A 121 6.54 -4.39 5.51
C THR A 121 6.12 -2.95 5.26
N ALA A 122 5.86 -2.57 4.00
CA ALA A 122 5.32 -1.27 3.63
C ALA A 122 3.94 -1.00 4.27
N GLY A 123 3.02 -1.96 4.18
CA GLY A 123 1.73 -1.86 4.86
C GLY A 123 1.89 -1.72 6.38
N SER A 124 2.77 -2.52 6.98
CA SER A 124 2.99 -2.52 8.43
C SER A 124 3.52 -1.17 8.96
N MET A 125 4.44 -0.52 8.24
CA MET A 125 4.94 0.80 8.64
C MET A 125 3.92 1.92 8.40
N VAL A 126 3.12 1.84 7.33
CA VAL A 126 2.04 2.82 7.06
C VAL A 126 0.98 2.75 8.15
N VAL A 127 0.58 1.53 8.57
CA VAL A 127 -0.33 1.34 9.71
C VAL A 127 0.24 1.94 10.99
N ALA A 128 1.53 1.72 11.28
CA ALA A 128 2.17 2.27 12.48
C ALA A 128 2.19 3.81 12.46
N ALA A 129 2.52 4.42 11.32
CA ALA A 129 2.49 5.87 11.15
C ALA A 129 1.08 6.45 11.29
N TRP A 130 0.07 5.80 10.70
CA TRP A 130 -1.33 6.22 10.83
C TRP A 130 -1.86 6.12 12.26
N GLN A 131 -1.56 5.03 12.98
CA GLN A 131 -1.91 4.90 14.40
C GLN A 131 -1.24 5.99 15.25
N PHE A 132 0.04 6.27 15.00
CA PHE A 132 0.75 7.35 15.68
C PHE A 132 0.11 8.72 15.39
N PHE A 133 -0.15 9.03 14.11
CA PHE A 133 -0.85 10.24 13.71
C PHE A 133 -2.16 10.42 14.49
N ASN A 134 -2.99 9.37 14.57
CA ASN A 134 -4.28 9.45 15.26
C ASN A 134 -4.12 9.74 16.76
N SER A 135 -3.14 9.10 17.42
CA SER A 135 -2.86 9.35 18.84
C SER A 135 -2.40 10.78 19.15
N VAL A 136 -1.81 11.45 18.16
CA VAL A 136 -1.32 12.83 18.29
C VAL A 136 -2.42 13.85 17.94
N VAL A 137 -3.24 13.56 16.93
CA VAL A 137 -4.21 14.51 16.37
C VAL A 137 -5.56 14.47 17.07
N TYR A 138 -6.08 13.28 17.42
CA TYR A 138 -7.43 13.14 17.96
C TYR A 138 -7.42 12.96 19.49
N GLU A 139 -8.46 13.46 20.15
CA GLU A 139 -8.73 13.17 21.55
C GLU A 139 -8.98 11.66 21.73
N ASN A 140 -8.59 11.11 22.89
CA ASN A 140 -8.71 9.67 23.24
C ASN A 140 -8.09 8.68 22.24
N ASP A 141 -7.24 9.16 21.33
CA ASP A 141 -6.59 8.37 20.27
C ASP A 141 -7.59 7.66 19.33
N LYS A 142 -8.82 8.20 19.22
CA LYS A 142 -9.92 7.62 18.43
C LYS A 142 -10.31 8.51 17.25
N ILE A 143 -10.40 7.92 16.07
CA ILE A 143 -10.94 8.60 14.88
C ILE A 143 -12.43 8.86 15.08
N GLY A 144 -12.87 10.08 14.76
CA GLY A 144 -14.24 10.53 14.95
C GLY A 144 -14.45 11.35 16.23
N ASP A 145 -13.49 11.31 17.16
CA ASP A 145 -13.43 12.23 18.28
C ASP A 145 -12.91 13.61 17.82
N LYS A 146 -12.94 14.59 18.73
CA LYS A 146 -12.50 15.96 18.43
C LYS A 146 -11.00 16.00 18.11
N VAL A 147 -10.63 16.81 17.13
CA VAL A 147 -9.23 17.15 16.84
C VAL A 147 -8.69 18.01 17.98
N ARG A 148 -7.51 17.66 18.51
CA ARG A 148 -6.85 18.41 19.58
C ARG A 148 -6.52 19.82 19.10
N LYS A 149 -6.72 20.83 19.96
CA LYS A 149 -6.41 22.24 19.61
C LYS A 149 -4.92 22.48 19.34
N GLN A 150 -4.07 21.70 19.99
CA GLN A 150 -2.61 21.70 19.88
C GLN A 150 -2.15 20.28 19.60
N HIS A 151 -1.45 20.07 18.49
CA HIS A 151 -0.86 18.79 18.10
C HIS A 151 0.30 19.03 17.13
N ALA A 152 1.21 18.06 17.01
CA ALA A 152 2.43 18.18 16.19
C ALA A 152 2.15 18.42 14.69
N PHE A 153 1.00 17.97 14.18
CA PHE A 153 0.63 18.13 12.78
C PHE A 153 -0.05 19.46 12.45
N LYS A 154 0.00 20.46 13.33
CA LYS A 154 -0.58 21.79 13.08
C LYS A 154 0.44 22.66 12.33
N VAL A 155 0.77 22.23 11.12
CA VAL A 155 1.75 22.86 10.23
C VAL A 155 1.03 23.83 9.29
N ASP A 156 1.59 25.03 9.09
CA ASP A 156 1.02 26.00 8.17
C ASP A 156 0.99 25.46 6.74
N GLY A 157 -0.16 25.53 6.07
CA GLY A 157 -0.36 24.95 4.74
C GLY A 157 -0.60 23.44 4.69
N LEU A 158 -0.62 22.72 5.83
CA LEU A 158 -1.04 21.32 5.87
C LEU A 158 -2.55 21.20 6.04
N ASP A 159 -3.22 20.57 5.07
CA ASP A 159 -4.59 20.11 5.23
C ASP A 159 -4.59 18.75 5.94
N ILE A 160 -4.85 18.77 7.24
CA ILE A 160 -4.85 17.59 8.13
C ILE A 160 -5.88 16.55 7.67
N THR A 161 -7.05 16.99 7.20
CA THR A 161 -8.10 16.09 6.74
C THR A 161 -7.65 15.36 5.48
N ARG A 162 -7.13 16.10 4.50
CA ARG A 162 -6.61 15.50 3.27
C ARG A 162 -5.42 14.58 3.55
N TYR A 163 -4.52 14.97 4.46
CA TYR A 163 -3.39 14.15 4.87
C TYR A 163 -3.84 12.84 5.52
N HIS A 164 -4.80 12.90 6.46
CA HIS A 164 -5.40 11.71 7.07
C HIS A 164 -6.07 10.79 6.04
N SER A 165 -6.89 11.35 5.13
CA SER A 165 -7.51 10.59 4.05
C SER A 165 -6.47 9.90 3.16
N HIS A 166 -5.35 10.56 2.88
CA HIS A 166 -4.26 9.96 2.12
C HIS A 166 -3.62 8.77 2.85
N MET A 167 -3.36 8.90 4.16
CA MET A 167 -2.83 7.79 4.97
C MET A 167 -3.77 6.58 4.99
N VAL A 168 -5.09 6.82 5.08
CA VAL A 168 -6.11 5.76 5.02
C VAL A 168 -6.09 5.06 3.67
N GLN A 169 -6.08 5.81 2.57
CA GLN A 169 -6.01 5.23 1.22
C GLN A 169 -4.75 4.38 1.01
N LEU A 170 -3.59 4.83 1.49
CA LEU A 170 -2.35 4.06 1.42
C LEU A 170 -2.44 2.78 2.27
N LYS A 171 -2.94 2.89 3.51
CA LYS A 171 -3.16 1.75 4.40
C LYS A 171 -4.02 0.69 3.72
N ASP A 172 -5.19 1.08 3.19
CA ASP A 172 -6.13 0.17 2.56
C ASP A 172 -5.51 -0.47 1.30
N ARG A 173 -4.83 0.32 0.46
CA ARG A 173 -4.10 -0.19 -0.72
C ARG A 173 -3.07 -1.26 -0.34
N TYR A 174 -2.30 -1.05 0.73
CA TYR A 174 -1.32 -2.05 1.17
C TYR A 174 -2.00 -3.29 1.77
N SER A 175 -3.08 -3.12 2.54
CA SER A 175 -3.86 -4.25 3.06
C SER A 175 -4.40 -5.13 1.93
N ASP A 176 -4.97 -4.51 0.89
CA ASP A 176 -5.47 -5.23 -0.28
C ASP A 176 -4.34 -5.94 -1.03
N ALA A 177 -3.20 -5.27 -1.24
CA ALA A 177 -2.06 -5.84 -1.94
C ALA A 177 -1.44 -7.04 -1.19
N VAL A 178 -1.38 -6.99 0.15
CA VAL A 178 -0.94 -8.13 0.97
C VAL A 178 -1.91 -9.29 0.84
N PHE A 179 -3.22 -9.03 0.93
CA PHE A 179 -4.25 -10.06 0.79
C PHE A 179 -4.20 -10.75 -0.57
N VAL A 180 -4.13 -9.96 -1.65
CA VAL A 180 -4.00 -10.50 -3.01
C VAL A 180 -2.71 -11.32 -3.16
N SER A 181 -1.58 -10.82 -2.65
CA SER A 181 -0.31 -11.55 -2.70
C SER A 181 -0.36 -12.88 -1.92
N ALA A 182 -1.08 -12.94 -0.81
CA ALA A 182 -1.26 -14.17 -0.04
C ALA A 182 -2.08 -15.19 -0.84
N ASN A 183 -3.23 -14.77 -1.37
CA ASN A 183 -4.10 -15.65 -2.17
C ASN A 183 -3.39 -16.19 -3.41
N THR A 184 -2.68 -15.34 -4.16
CA THR A 184 -1.94 -15.80 -5.33
C THR A 184 -0.83 -16.80 -5.00
N LYS A 185 -0.18 -16.71 -3.83
CA LYS A 185 0.80 -17.71 -3.39
C LYS A 185 0.13 -19.04 -3.06
N THR A 186 -0.96 -19.00 -2.30
CA THR A 186 -1.72 -20.21 -1.95
C THR A 186 -2.29 -20.89 -3.19
N GLU A 187 -2.81 -20.13 -4.16
CA GLU A 187 -3.29 -20.69 -5.44
C GLU A 187 -2.17 -21.38 -6.23
N LYS A 188 -0.96 -20.81 -6.24
CA LYS A 188 0.20 -21.43 -6.89
C LYS A 188 0.65 -22.70 -6.18
N GLU A 189 0.74 -22.68 -4.86
CA GLU A 189 1.08 -23.86 -4.05
C GLU A 189 0.07 -24.99 -4.29
N LEU A 190 -1.23 -24.68 -4.30
CA LEU A 190 -2.29 -25.66 -4.61
C LEU A 190 -2.20 -26.20 -6.04
N GLN A 191 -1.84 -25.36 -7.02
CA GLN A 191 -1.62 -25.80 -8.40
C GLN A 191 -0.40 -26.71 -8.51
N GLU A 192 0.71 -26.36 -7.86
CA GLU A 192 1.93 -27.15 -7.83
C GLU A 192 1.70 -28.52 -7.15
N GLU A 193 1.01 -28.55 -6.02
CA GLU A 193 0.62 -29.80 -5.34
C GLU A 193 -0.31 -30.66 -6.22
N ALA A 194 -1.28 -30.04 -6.89
CA ALA A 194 -2.18 -30.76 -7.81
C ALA A 194 -1.43 -31.31 -9.04
N GLU A 195 -0.42 -30.61 -9.54
CA GLU A 195 0.45 -31.10 -10.61
C GLU A 195 1.39 -32.22 -10.14
N GLU A 196 1.97 -32.11 -8.95
CA GLU A 196 2.80 -33.15 -8.36
C GLU A 196 1.99 -34.42 -8.09
N LEU A 197 0.77 -34.31 -7.56
CA LEU A 197 -0.15 -35.44 -7.40
C LEU A 197 -0.45 -36.10 -8.75
N LYS A 198 -0.77 -35.32 -9.79
CA LYS A 198 -0.98 -35.84 -11.15
C LYS A 198 0.27 -36.50 -11.73
N ARG A 199 1.46 -35.96 -11.49
CA ARG A 199 2.73 -36.57 -11.94
C ARG A 199 3.04 -37.85 -11.18
N ALA A 200 2.78 -37.88 -9.87
CA ALA A 200 2.97 -39.06 -9.02
C ALA A 200 1.99 -40.19 -9.40
N GLU A 201 0.73 -39.88 -9.71
CA GLU A 201 -0.23 -40.86 -10.24
C GLU A 201 0.20 -41.42 -11.61
N ARG A 202 0.68 -40.55 -12.51
CA ARG A 202 1.22 -40.98 -13.81
C ARG A 202 2.46 -41.86 -13.68
N ALA A 203 3.31 -41.60 -12.68
CA ALA A 203 4.50 -42.40 -12.41
C ALA A 203 4.17 -43.77 -11.78
N LYS A 204 3.10 -43.86 -10.98
CA LYS A 204 2.65 -45.12 -10.35
C LYS A 204 1.90 -46.03 -11.32
N ASN A 205 1.21 -45.48 -12.33
CA ASN A 205 0.45 -46.24 -13.32
C ASN A 205 0.94 -45.95 -14.76
N PRO A 206 2.17 -46.34 -15.14
CA PRO A 206 2.70 -46.09 -16.49
C PRO A 206 1.90 -46.80 -17.60
N GLY A 207 1.10 -47.82 -17.26
CA GLY A 207 0.31 -48.61 -18.21
C GLY A 207 -1.12 -48.11 -18.51
N MET A 208 -1.68 -47.15 -17.77
CA MET A 208 -3.08 -46.73 -17.97
C MET A 208 -3.28 -45.65 -19.05
N LEU A 209 -2.22 -45.09 -19.63
CA LEU A 209 -2.33 -44.00 -20.63
C LEU A 209 -2.20 -44.44 -22.08
N ALA A 210 -1.95 -45.72 -22.37
CA ALA A 210 -2.01 -46.22 -23.75
C ALA A 210 -3.46 -46.41 -24.25
N SER A 211 -4.48 -46.40 -23.36
CA SER A 211 -5.88 -46.71 -23.71
C SER A 211 -6.89 -45.58 -23.50
N VAL A 212 -6.47 -44.35 -23.17
CA VAL A 212 -7.40 -43.21 -23.03
C VAL A 212 -7.07 -42.10 -24.03
N LYS A 213 -6.81 -42.50 -25.30
CA LYS A 213 -6.80 -41.57 -26.43
C LYS A 213 -8.14 -41.52 -27.20
N SER A 214 -9.22 -42.13 -26.69
CA SER A 214 -10.51 -42.12 -27.41
C SER A 214 -11.79 -42.00 -26.56
N GLY A 215 -11.81 -41.40 -25.37
CA GLY A 215 -13.06 -41.48 -24.58
C GLY A 215 -13.39 -40.48 -23.48
N LEU A 216 -12.61 -39.41 -23.23
CA LEU A 216 -12.97 -38.44 -22.17
C LEU A 216 -12.69 -36.98 -22.57
N THR A 217 -13.13 -36.58 -23.76
CA THR A 217 -13.30 -35.16 -24.15
C THR A 217 -14.71 -34.64 -23.88
N SER A 218 -15.44 -35.22 -22.93
CA SER A 218 -16.76 -34.73 -22.54
C SER A 218 -16.99 -34.95 -21.05
N MET A 219 -16.68 -33.94 -20.22
CA MET A 219 -17.39 -33.66 -18.94
C MET A 219 -16.71 -32.63 -18.03
N ILE A 220 -15.77 -31.80 -18.52
CA ILE A 220 -15.27 -30.68 -17.72
C ILE A 220 -15.16 -29.43 -18.60
N TRP A 221 -16.31 -28.87 -18.98
CA TRP A 221 -16.47 -27.41 -19.04
C TRP A 221 -17.95 -27.04 -19.16
N GLY A 222 -18.39 -26.18 -18.24
CA GLY A 222 -19.77 -25.76 -18.09
C GLY A 222 -20.30 -25.07 -19.33
N SER A 223 -21.39 -25.62 -19.84
CA SER A 223 -22.25 -25.01 -20.84
C SER A 223 -22.95 -23.79 -20.23
N ASN A 224 -22.35 -22.62 -20.34
CA ASN A 224 -23.10 -21.36 -20.30
C ASN A 224 -22.85 -20.63 -21.62
N ALA A 225 -23.44 -21.17 -22.69
CA ALA A 225 -23.48 -20.53 -23.99
C ALA A 225 -24.88 -20.72 -24.58
N LYS A 226 -25.53 -19.58 -24.82
CA LYS A 226 -26.84 -19.38 -25.40
C LYS A 226 -27.09 -20.26 -26.63
N ALA A 227 -28.25 -20.92 -26.67
CA ALA A 227 -28.82 -21.47 -27.90
C ALA A 227 -30.03 -20.62 -28.30
N GLU A 228 -29.88 -19.87 -29.39
CA GLU A 228 -30.97 -19.29 -30.17
C GLU A 228 -31.37 -20.26 -31.31
N LYS A 229 -32.62 -20.08 -31.79
CA LYS A 229 -33.30 -20.57 -33.02
C LYS A 229 -34.16 -21.83 -32.86
N LYS A 230 -35.50 -21.66 -32.84
CA LYS A 230 -36.48 -21.66 -33.99
C LYS A 230 -36.98 -23.10 -34.24
N GLU A 231 -38.26 -23.44 -34.36
CA GLU A 231 -39.41 -22.85 -35.08
C GLU A 231 -40.73 -23.47 -34.52
N GLU A 232 -41.75 -22.65 -34.26
CA GLU A 232 -43.09 -22.61 -34.91
C GLU A 232 -44.06 -23.82 -34.72
N LYS A 233 -45.17 -23.60 -33.98
CA LYS A 233 -46.51 -23.40 -34.59
C LYS A 233 -47.59 -22.99 -33.58
N GLU A 234 -48.33 -21.96 -34.02
CA GLU A 234 -49.69 -21.43 -33.72
C GLU A 234 -50.57 -22.24 -32.74
N GLU A 235 -51.28 -21.61 -31.80
CA GLU A 235 -52.57 -20.94 -32.07
C GLU A 235 -52.97 -19.86 -31.04
N LYS A 236 -53.84 -18.96 -31.52
CA LYS A 236 -54.38 -17.71 -30.99
C LYS A 236 -55.14 -17.83 -29.66
N VAL A 237 -55.25 -16.73 -28.90
CA VAL A 237 -56.41 -15.81 -28.87
C VAL A 237 -56.15 -14.65 -27.88
N ASP A 238 -56.57 -13.46 -28.32
CA ASP A 238 -56.69 -12.15 -27.66
C ASP A 238 -57.32 -12.23 -26.23
N ASP A 239 -57.33 -11.25 -25.33
CA ASP A 239 -57.35 -9.79 -25.47
C ASP A 239 -57.23 -9.14 -24.07
N ASN A 240 -56.83 -7.86 -24.07
CA ASN A 240 -57.10 -6.81 -23.07
C ASN A 240 -56.47 -6.82 -21.66
N THR A 241 -55.42 -6.02 -21.53
CA THR A 241 -55.26 -5.02 -20.44
C THR A 241 -56.26 -3.86 -20.69
N PRO A 242 -56.75 -3.07 -19.70
CA PRO A 242 -55.88 -2.12 -18.98
C PRO A 242 -56.22 -1.82 -17.49
N SER A 243 -55.15 -1.50 -16.74
CA SER A 243 -54.95 -0.37 -15.80
C SER A 243 -56.13 0.30 -15.07
N ALA A 244 -56.00 0.46 -13.73
CA ALA A 244 -56.25 1.72 -13.01
C ALA A 244 -55.76 1.69 -11.54
N GLN A 245 -54.89 2.64 -11.18
CA GLN A 245 -54.71 3.23 -9.82
C GLN A 245 -55.92 4.15 -9.47
N PRO A 246 -55.98 4.87 -8.32
CA PRO A 246 -55.61 4.59 -6.93
C PRO A 246 -56.78 4.94 -5.96
N THR A 247 -56.68 4.68 -4.65
CA THR A 247 -57.44 5.47 -3.64
C THR A 247 -56.61 5.74 -2.38
N ASN A 248 -56.65 7.01 -1.96
CA ASN A 248 -56.11 7.54 -0.71
C ASN A 248 -56.99 7.12 0.48
N GLY A 249 -56.36 6.94 1.63
CA GLY A 249 -56.94 6.98 2.98
C GLY A 249 -55.92 7.59 3.92
#